data_AF-A0A434R1U1-F1
#
_entry.id   AF-A0A434R1U1-F1
#
_cell.length_a   1.000
_cell.length_b   1.000
_cell.length_c   1.000
_cell.angle_alpha   90.00
_cell.angle_beta   90.00
_cell.angle_gamma   90.00
#
_symmetry.space_group_name_H-M   'P 1'
#
loop_
_entity.id
_entity.type
_entity.pdbx_description
1 polymer ?
#
loop_
_entity_poly.entity_id
_entity_poly.type
_entity_poly.pdbx_seq_one_letter_code
_entity_poly.pdbx_strand_id
1 'polypeptide(L)'
;TISELGVDQIIVDEAQEFRKLSFATNMSTLKGVDPNGSQRAWDLYVKSRFIETKNPGRALVLASGTPITNTLGEMFSVQRYLGHEALLQRGLHEFDAWASTFGDVSTELELQPNGKYKPVTRFATFVNVPELIAMFRTFADVVMPEDLRRYVKVPAISTGKRQILTAKPTAAFKRYQVLLDERIKAIEMRDRPPEPGDDILLSVITDGRHAAIDLRLVDPDNDNEPENKLNLLVSNAHRIW
;
A
#
# COMPACT_ATOMS: atom_id res chain seq x y z
N THR A 1 -28.69 -17.11 7.15
CA THR A 1 -28.06 -16.07 6.30
C THR A 1 -28.29 -14.69 6.89
N ILE A 2 -27.59 -13.63 6.46
CA ILE A 2 -27.74 -12.28 7.05
C ILE A 2 -29.19 -11.75 7.00
N SER A 3 -29.99 -12.24 6.04
CA SER A 3 -31.41 -11.92 5.92
C SER A 3 -32.27 -12.48 7.05
N GLU A 4 -31.89 -13.61 7.63
CA GLU A 4 -32.64 -14.31 8.70
C GLU A 4 -32.32 -13.78 10.09
N LEU A 5 -31.13 -13.17 10.27
CA LEU A 5 -30.67 -12.66 11.56
C LEU A 5 -31.30 -11.33 11.97
N GLY A 6 -32.07 -10.69 11.07
CA GLY A 6 -32.69 -9.40 11.34
C GLY A 6 -31.72 -8.20 11.42
N VAL A 7 -30.47 -8.37 10.97
CA VAL A 7 -29.45 -7.31 10.97
C VAL A 7 -29.87 -6.19 10.01
N ASP A 8 -29.83 -4.95 10.50
CA ASP A 8 -30.21 -3.72 9.78
C ASP A 8 -29.07 -2.68 9.66
N GLN A 9 -27.91 -2.96 10.26
CA GLN A 9 -26.70 -2.15 10.16
C GLN A 9 -25.43 -2.98 10.39
N ILE A 10 -24.37 -2.67 9.65
CA ILE A 10 -23.02 -3.21 9.85
C ILE A 10 -22.09 -2.08 10.29
N ILE A 11 -21.33 -2.32 11.35
CA ILE A 11 -20.28 -1.41 11.81
C ILE A 11 -18.97 -2.18 11.73
N VAL A 12 -18.00 -1.63 11.01
CA VAL A 12 -16.68 -2.24 10.80
C VAL A 12 -15.62 -1.33 11.41
N ASP A 13 -14.91 -1.87 12.39
CA ASP A 13 -13.66 -1.27 12.88
C ASP A 13 -12.47 -1.75 12.03
N GLU A 14 -11.40 -0.95 12.01
CA GLU A 14 -10.23 -1.14 11.16
C GLU A 14 -10.59 -1.38 9.68
N ALA A 15 -11.49 -0.52 9.18
CA ALA A 15 -12.07 -0.62 7.84
C ALA A 15 -11.03 -0.59 6.71
N GLN A 16 -9.77 -0.20 6.98
CA GLN A 16 -8.67 -0.33 6.03
C GLN A 16 -8.52 -1.73 5.45
N GLU A 17 -8.90 -2.76 6.22
CA GLU A 17 -8.87 -4.17 5.82
C GLU A 17 -9.85 -4.52 4.68
N PHE A 18 -10.84 -3.66 4.41
CA PHE A 18 -11.95 -3.92 3.47
C PHE A 18 -11.95 -3.01 2.24
N ARG A 19 -10.88 -2.24 2.00
CA ARG A 19 -10.83 -1.23 0.93
C ARG A 19 -10.39 -1.74 -0.43
N LYS A 20 -10.09 -3.04 -0.56
CA LYS A 20 -9.72 -3.65 -1.83
C LYS A 20 -10.97 -4.26 -2.48
N LEU A 21 -11.91 -3.44 -2.93
CA LEU A 21 -13.08 -3.93 -3.65
C LEU A 21 -12.71 -4.17 -5.11
N SER A 22 -13.18 -5.26 -5.71
CA SER A 22 -12.93 -5.51 -7.14
C SER A 22 -13.64 -4.49 -8.03
N PHE A 23 -12.98 -4.08 -9.10
CA PHE A 23 -13.53 -3.19 -10.12
C PHE A 23 -13.02 -3.55 -11.50
N ALA A 24 -13.82 -3.26 -12.53
CA ALA A 24 -13.42 -3.41 -13.91
C ALA A 24 -12.62 -2.18 -14.37
N THR A 25 -11.56 -2.40 -15.15
CA THR A 25 -10.72 -1.35 -15.71
C THR A 25 -9.99 -1.84 -16.95
N ASN A 26 -9.81 -0.97 -17.93
CA ASN A 26 -8.89 -1.22 -19.06
C ASN A 26 -7.44 -0.87 -18.71
N MET A 27 -7.20 -0.25 -17.55
CA MET A 27 -5.88 0.22 -17.08
C MET A 27 -5.14 -0.83 -16.24
N SER A 28 -5.39 -2.12 -16.45
CA SER A 28 -4.84 -3.23 -15.64
C SER A 28 -3.30 -3.35 -15.70
N THR A 29 -2.66 -2.74 -16.69
CA THR A 29 -1.20 -2.71 -16.85
C THR A 29 -0.53 -1.54 -16.11
N LEU A 30 -1.30 -0.59 -15.58
CA LEU A 30 -0.79 0.58 -14.87
C LEU A 30 -0.33 0.19 -13.46
N LYS A 31 0.95 0.43 -13.14
CA LYS A 31 1.45 0.17 -11.78
C LYS A 31 0.71 1.08 -10.78
N GLY A 32 0.26 0.48 -9.68
CA GLY A 32 -0.50 1.18 -8.63
C GLY A 32 -2.02 1.03 -8.76
N VAL A 33 -2.51 0.37 -9.81
CA VAL A 33 -3.91 -0.04 -9.96
C VAL A 33 -3.96 -1.57 -9.93
N ASP A 34 -4.63 -2.12 -8.91
CA ASP A 34 -4.92 -3.55 -8.84
C ASP A 34 -6.44 -3.74 -8.86
N PRO A 35 -7.01 -4.23 -9.98
CA PRO A 35 -8.46 -4.46 -10.07
C PRO A 35 -8.93 -5.67 -9.27
N ASN A 36 -8.00 -6.54 -8.86
CA ASN A 36 -8.34 -7.73 -8.09
C ASN A 36 -8.55 -7.34 -6.63
N GLY A 37 -9.82 -7.29 -6.23
CA GLY A 37 -10.20 -7.07 -4.85
C GLY A 37 -10.02 -8.30 -3.96
N SER A 38 -10.20 -8.11 -2.66
CA SER A 38 -10.22 -9.18 -1.68
C SER A 38 -11.64 -9.75 -1.53
N GLN A 39 -11.73 -11.06 -1.26
CA GLN A 39 -13.01 -11.71 -0.97
C GLN A 39 -13.70 -11.07 0.26
N ARG A 40 -12.91 -10.63 1.25
CA ARG A 40 -13.42 -9.94 2.46
C ARG A 40 -14.13 -8.63 2.10
N ALA A 41 -13.52 -7.81 1.23
CA ALA A 41 -14.12 -6.57 0.78
C ALA A 41 -15.40 -6.83 -0.05
N TRP A 42 -15.35 -7.80 -0.97
CA TRP A 42 -16.52 -8.18 -1.76
C TRP A 42 -17.69 -8.66 -0.89
N ASP A 43 -17.42 -9.52 0.09
CA ASP A 43 -18.44 -10.02 1.02
C ASP A 43 -19.09 -8.88 1.83
N LEU A 44 -18.28 -7.95 2.36
CA LEU A 44 -18.80 -6.74 3.02
C LEU A 44 -19.67 -5.91 2.10
N TYR A 45 -19.23 -5.69 0.85
CA TYR A 45 -19.95 -4.89 -0.13
C TYR A 45 -21.32 -5.47 -0.48
N VAL A 46 -21.41 -6.78 -0.73
CA VAL A 46 -22.69 -7.43 -1.04
C VAL A 46 -23.63 -7.36 0.17
N LYS A 47 -23.11 -7.62 1.38
CA LYS A 47 -23.90 -7.54 2.61
C LYS A 47 -24.39 -6.12 2.87
N SER A 48 -23.54 -5.10 2.70
CA SER A 48 -23.94 -3.71 2.89
C SER A 48 -24.98 -3.28 1.86
N ARG A 49 -24.82 -3.67 0.59
CA ARG A 49 -25.82 -3.39 -0.46
C ARG A 49 -27.16 -4.05 -0.19
N PHE A 50 -27.16 -5.26 0.35
CA PHE A 50 -28.40 -5.92 0.76
C PHE A 50 -29.07 -5.19 1.93
N ILE A 51 -28.32 -4.83 2.98
CA ILE A 51 -28.88 -4.11 4.14
C ILE A 51 -29.36 -2.71 3.75
N GLU A 52 -28.71 -2.04 2.78
CA GLU A 52 -29.14 -0.76 2.23
C GLU A 52 -30.58 -0.80 1.68
N THR A 53 -31.04 -1.96 1.17
CA THR A 53 -32.44 -2.14 0.73
C THR A 53 -33.44 -2.14 1.88
N LYS A 54 -32.98 -2.42 3.10
CA LYS A 54 -33.80 -2.46 4.33
C LYS A 54 -33.67 -1.18 5.16
N ASN A 55 -32.47 -0.60 5.24
CA ASN A 55 -32.15 0.58 6.02
C ASN A 55 -31.32 1.58 5.19
N PRO A 56 -31.95 2.31 4.25
CA PRO A 56 -31.25 3.21 3.34
C PRO A 56 -30.49 4.32 4.07
N GLY A 57 -29.27 4.59 3.63
CA GLY A 57 -28.36 5.60 4.18
C GLY A 57 -27.72 5.22 5.52
N ARG A 58 -28.04 4.06 6.09
CA ARG A 58 -27.58 3.64 7.42
C ARG A 58 -27.07 2.21 7.49
N ALA A 59 -26.94 1.51 6.36
CA ALA A 59 -26.56 0.11 6.32
C ALA A 59 -25.11 -0.17 6.77
N LEU A 60 -24.20 0.80 6.61
CA LEU A 60 -22.77 0.58 6.80
C LEU A 60 -22.10 1.79 7.48
N VAL A 61 -21.34 1.50 8.53
CA VAL A 61 -20.41 2.45 9.16
C VAL A 61 -19.01 1.85 9.11
N LEU A 62 -18.05 2.64 8.62
CA LEU A 62 -16.64 2.26 8.55
C LEU A 62 -15.82 3.16 9.48
N ALA A 63 -15.13 2.57 10.44
CA ALA A 63 -14.19 3.25 11.31
C ALA A 63 -12.75 2.84 10.95
N SER A 64 -11.87 3.84 10.82
CA SER A 64 -10.45 3.60 10.52
C SER A 64 -9.61 4.81 10.91
N GLY A 65 -8.48 4.56 11.58
CA GLY A 65 -7.46 5.59 11.83
C GLY A 65 -6.60 5.89 10.59
N THR A 66 -6.66 5.05 9.57
CA THR A 66 -5.87 5.18 8.34
C THR A 66 -6.74 4.84 7.14
N PRO A 67 -7.74 5.66 6.76
CA PRO A 67 -8.81 5.26 5.83
C PRO A 67 -8.37 5.09 4.38
N ILE A 68 -7.21 5.61 3.95
CA ILE A 68 -6.61 5.34 2.62
C ILE A 68 -5.07 5.33 2.72
N THR A 69 -4.40 4.57 1.85
CA THR A 69 -2.92 4.50 1.77
C THR A 69 -2.36 5.01 0.44
N ASN A 70 -3.08 5.95 -0.20
CA ASN A 70 -2.70 6.62 -1.46
C ASN A 70 -2.78 5.76 -2.73
N THR A 71 -3.67 4.77 -2.79
CA THR A 71 -3.99 4.10 -4.06
C THR A 71 -5.33 4.61 -4.61
N LEU A 72 -5.41 4.78 -5.94
CA LEU A 72 -6.66 5.15 -6.63
C LEU A 72 -7.79 4.16 -6.28
N GLY A 73 -7.47 2.86 -6.30
CA GLY A 73 -8.41 1.77 -6.05
C GLY A 73 -9.02 1.82 -4.65
N GLU A 74 -8.26 2.20 -3.61
CA GLU A 74 -8.79 2.30 -2.25
C GLU A 74 -9.79 3.45 -2.11
N MET A 75 -9.46 4.65 -2.62
CA MET A 75 -10.37 5.79 -2.54
C MET A 75 -11.66 5.53 -3.33
N PHE A 76 -11.53 4.97 -4.55
CA PHE A 76 -12.68 4.55 -5.34
C PHE A 76 -13.52 3.50 -4.63
N SER A 77 -12.89 2.51 -3.99
CA SER A 77 -13.60 1.47 -3.23
C SER A 77 -14.39 2.07 -2.06
N VAL A 78 -13.79 2.98 -1.28
CA VAL A 78 -14.49 3.65 -0.17
C VAL A 78 -15.67 4.48 -0.68
N GLN A 79 -15.51 5.23 -1.77
CA GLN A 79 -16.62 5.95 -2.38
C GLN A 79 -17.68 4.99 -2.95
N ARG A 80 -17.30 3.82 -3.46
CA ARG A 80 -18.26 2.78 -3.85
C ARG A 80 -18.99 2.15 -2.67
N TYR A 81 -18.42 2.12 -1.48
CA TYR A 81 -19.16 1.70 -0.28
C TYR A 81 -20.17 2.77 0.15
N LEU A 82 -19.72 4.00 0.37
CA LEU A 82 -20.47 5.00 1.12
C LEU A 82 -21.10 6.11 0.26
N GLY A 83 -20.55 6.37 -0.93
CA GLY A 83 -20.97 7.44 -1.84
C GLY A 83 -21.47 6.96 -3.20
N HIS A 84 -21.98 5.71 -3.29
CA HIS A 84 -22.29 5.07 -4.56
C HIS A 84 -23.30 5.85 -5.42
N GLU A 85 -24.36 6.38 -4.80
CA GLU A 85 -25.35 7.18 -5.52
C GLU A 85 -24.73 8.47 -6.10
N ALA A 86 -23.89 9.14 -5.32
CA ALA A 86 -23.19 10.35 -5.75
C ALA A 86 -22.23 10.08 -6.93
N LEU A 87 -21.60 8.89 -6.97
CA LEU A 87 -20.80 8.43 -8.11
C LEU A 87 -21.67 8.16 -9.34
N LEU A 88 -22.80 7.46 -9.17
CA LEU A 88 -23.73 7.15 -10.26
C LEU A 88 -24.27 8.43 -10.92
N GLN A 89 -24.75 9.39 -10.12
CA GLN A 89 -25.31 10.66 -10.61
C GLN A 89 -24.29 11.50 -11.40
N ARG A 90 -22.99 11.35 -11.12
CA ARG A 90 -21.90 12.06 -11.81
C ARG A 90 -21.30 11.27 -12.97
N GLY A 91 -21.75 10.05 -13.22
CA GLY A 91 -21.14 9.16 -14.23
C GLY A 91 -19.76 8.63 -13.82
N LEU A 92 -19.42 8.67 -12.53
CA LEU A 92 -18.10 8.28 -11.99
C LEU A 92 -18.14 6.92 -11.26
N HIS A 93 -19.15 6.11 -11.52
CA HIS A 93 -19.33 4.79 -10.89
C HIS A 93 -18.47 3.70 -11.55
N GLU A 94 -17.91 3.97 -12.72
CA GLU A 94 -16.90 3.15 -13.39
C GLU A 94 -15.51 3.65 -13.03
N PHE A 95 -14.58 2.73 -12.78
CA PHE A 95 -13.23 3.08 -12.33
C PHE A 95 -12.48 3.94 -13.36
N ASP A 96 -12.56 3.61 -14.65
CA ASP A 96 -11.82 4.33 -15.70
C ASP A 96 -12.28 5.79 -15.82
N ALA A 97 -13.58 6.06 -15.69
CA ALA A 97 -14.15 7.41 -15.68
C ALA A 97 -13.74 8.17 -14.40
N TRP A 98 -13.72 7.48 -13.27
CA TRP A 98 -13.27 8.05 -12.01
C TRP A 98 -11.78 8.39 -12.02
N ALA A 99 -10.95 7.46 -12.51
CA ALA A 99 -9.50 7.58 -12.59
C ALA A 99 -9.07 8.66 -13.57
N SER A 100 -9.75 8.83 -14.70
CA SER A 100 -9.47 9.95 -15.63
C SER A 100 -9.86 11.32 -15.06
N THR A 101 -10.81 11.36 -14.12
CA THR A 101 -11.24 12.61 -13.47
C THR A 101 -10.33 13.00 -12.31
N PHE A 102 -9.89 12.03 -11.50
CA PHE A 102 -9.18 12.31 -10.24
C PHE A 102 -7.74 11.81 -10.21
N GLY A 103 -7.27 11.12 -11.24
CA GLY A 103 -5.94 10.55 -11.28
C GLY A 103 -5.08 11.11 -12.40
N ASP A 104 -3.80 11.29 -12.10
CA ASP A 104 -2.76 11.62 -13.08
C ASP A 104 -1.68 10.54 -13.10
N VAL A 105 -1.16 10.26 -14.30
CA VAL A 105 -0.18 9.20 -14.55
C VAL A 105 1.14 9.82 -14.97
N SER A 106 2.23 9.45 -14.27
CA SER A 106 3.58 9.83 -14.67
C SER A 106 4.32 8.61 -15.20
N THR A 107 5.18 8.86 -16.18
CA THR A 107 6.15 7.86 -16.65
C THR A 107 7.52 8.26 -16.13
N GLU A 108 8.06 7.45 -15.24
CA GLU A 108 9.38 7.68 -14.63
C GLU A 108 10.34 6.56 -14.99
N LEU A 109 11.63 6.88 -15.02
CA LEU A 109 12.69 5.90 -15.27
C LEU A 109 13.00 5.12 -13.98
N GLU A 110 12.43 3.93 -13.91
CA GLU A 110 12.72 2.80 -13.02
C GLU A 110 14.16 2.29 -13.07
N LEU A 111 15.01 2.49 -12.05
CA LEU A 111 16.22 1.67 -11.94
C LEU A 111 15.80 0.23 -11.65
N GLN A 112 15.98 -0.65 -12.63
CA GLN A 112 15.69 -2.06 -12.44
C GLN A 112 16.79 -2.75 -11.64
N PRO A 113 16.50 -3.91 -11.04
CA PRO A 113 17.50 -4.67 -10.31
C PRO A 113 18.73 -5.09 -11.15
N ASN A 114 18.64 -5.04 -12.49
CA ASN A 114 19.76 -5.29 -13.41
C ASN A 114 20.61 -4.03 -13.74
N GLY A 115 20.37 -2.91 -13.05
CA GLY A 115 21.10 -1.65 -13.22
C GLY A 115 20.67 -0.80 -14.43
N LYS A 116 19.73 -1.27 -15.26
CA LYS A 116 19.20 -0.51 -16.42
C LYS A 116 17.96 0.29 -16.04
N TYR A 117 17.79 1.45 -16.67
CA TYR A 117 16.58 2.24 -16.54
C TYR A 117 15.48 1.72 -17.47
N LYS A 118 14.27 1.52 -16.94
CA LYS A 118 13.07 1.18 -17.72
C LYS A 118 12.00 2.25 -17.49
N PRO A 119 11.36 2.79 -18.53
CA PRO A 119 10.20 3.66 -18.35
C PRO A 119 9.07 2.85 -17.74
N VAL A 120 8.58 3.31 -16.60
CA VAL A 120 7.46 2.70 -15.88
C VAL A 120 6.41 3.78 -15.66
N THR A 121 5.26 3.58 -16.29
CA THR A 121 4.09 4.41 -16.04
C THR A 121 3.38 3.95 -14.78
N ARG A 122 3.11 4.88 -13.88
CA ARG A 122 2.38 4.64 -12.63
C ARG A 122 1.37 5.74 -12.39
N PHE A 123 0.41 5.45 -11.53
CA PHE A 123 -0.33 6.52 -10.88
C PHE A 123 0.64 7.39 -10.07
N ALA A 124 0.63 8.70 -10.36
CA ALA A 124 1.58 9.64 -9.77
C ALA A 124 0.95 10.41 -8.62
N THR A 125 -0.17 11.09 -8.88
CA THR A 125 -0.82 11.99 -7.92
C THR A 125 -2.31 12.14 -8.21
N PHE A 126 -3.07 12.52 -7.18
CA PHE A 126 -4.45 12.91 -7.36
C PHE A 126 -4.53 14.31 -7.99
N VAL A 127 -5.42 14.46 -8.96
CA VAL A 127 -5.82 15.75 -9.54
C VAL A 127 -7.27 16.04 -9.15
N ASN A 128 -7.70 17.30 -9.28
CA ASN A 128 -9.03 17.73 -8.84
C ASN A 128 -9.30 17.35 -7.37
N VAL A 129 -8.26 17.51 -6.54
CA VAL A 129 -8.25 17.15 -5.12
C VAL A 129 -9.34 17.87 -4.32
N PRO A 130 -9.62 19.17 -4.53
CA PRO A 130 -10.73 19.84 -3.84
C PRO A 130 -12.08 19.15 -4.06
N GLU A 131 -12.39 18.80 -5.30
CA GLU A 131 -13.63 18.12 -5.68
C GLU A 131 -13.69 16.70 -5.10
N LEU A 132 -12.57 15.97 -5.16
CA LEU A 132 -12.45 14.65 -4.58
C LEU A 132 -12.68 14.68 -3.06
N ILE A 133 -12.08 15.65 -2.36
CA ILE A 133 -12.27 15.84 -0.92
C ILE A 133 -13.72 16.24 -0.63
N ALA A 134 -14.32 17.13 -1.42
CA ALA A 134 -15.71 17.52 -1.25
C ALA A 134 -16.64 16.30 -1.34
N MET A 135 -16.43 15.42 -2.33
CA MET A 135 -17.18 14.17 -2.46
C MET A 135 -16.92 13.19 -1.31
N PHE A 136 -15.68 13.09 -0.83
CA PHE A 136 -15.35 12.23 0.30
C PHE A 136 -15.99 12.72 1.60
N ARG A 137 -15.98 14.03 1.84
CA ARG A 137 -16.51 14.66 3.05
C ARG A 137 -18.04 14.62 3.16
N THR A 138 -18.77 14.25 2.10
CA THR A 138 -20.24 14.09 2.21
C THR A 138 -20.65 12.89 3.07
N PHE A 139 -19.77 11.89 3.20
CA PHE A 139 -20.03 10.67 3.97
C PHE A 139 -18.98 10.40 5.05
N ALA A 140 -17.93 11.21 5.16
CA ALA A 140 -16.81 10.98 6.05
C ALA A 140 -16.63 12.11 7.08
N ASP A 141 -16.79 11.75 8.35
CA ASP A 141 -16.31 12.54 9.47
C ASP A 141 -14.83 12.21 9.72
N VAL A 142 -13.95 13.21 9.55
CA VAL A 142 -12.50 13.03 9.71
C VAL A 142 -12.01 13.92 10.85
N VAL A 143 -11.37 13.29 11.82
CA VAL A 143 -10.69 13.96 12.94
C VAL A 143 -9.20 14.01 12.63
N MET A 144 -8.64 15.21 12.52
CA MET A 144 -7.22 15.41 12.26
C MET A 144 -6.41 15.39 13.57
N PRO A 145 -5.11 15.08 13.53
CA PRO A 145 -4.24 15.15 14.72
C PRO A 145 -4.30 16.51 15.44
N GLU A 146 -4.48 17.60 14.70
CA GLU A 146 -4.64 18.95 15.24
C GLU A 146 -5.93 19.11 16.07
N ASP A 147 -7.02 18.44 15.67
CA ASP A 147 -8.28 18.44 16.41
C ASP A 147 -8.12 17.70 17.74
N LEU A 148 -7.42 16.56 17.72
CA LEU A 148 -7.13 15.76 18.91
C LEU A 148 -6.28 16.49 19.92
N ARG A 149 -5.32 17.32 19.49
CA ARG A 149 -4.45 18.10 20.39
C ARG A 149 -5.22 19.05 21.32
N ARG A 150 -6.49 19.36 21.01
CA ARG A 150 -7.38 20.12 21.92
C ARG A 150 -7.83 19.30 23.14
N TYR A 151 -7.84 17.98 23.01
CA TYR A 151 -8.35 17.05 24.02
C TYR A 151 -7.25 16.21 24.68
N VAL A 152 -6.12 15.99 24.00
CA VAL A 152 -5.01 15.18 24.51
C VAL A 152 -3.67 15.90 24.39
N LYS A 153 -2.84 15.74 25.42
CA LYS A 153 -1.45 16.22 25.40
C LYS A 153 -0.56 15.20 24.69
N VAL A 154 -0.10 15.55 23.49
CA VAL A 154 0.85 14.74 22.72
C VAL A 154 2.28 15.12 23.10
N PRO A 155 3.14 14.19 23.57
CA PRO A 155 4.54 14.48 23.86
C PRO A 155 5.32 14.93 22.62
N ALA A 156 6.26 15.85 22.82
CA ALA A 156 7.21 16.21 21.79
C ALA A 156 8.25 15.08 21.59
N ILE A 157 8.71 14.88 20.36
CA ILE A 157 9.87 14.04 20.09
C ILE A 157 11.08 14.70 20.75
N SER A 158 11.84 13.97 21.57
CA SER A 158 12.97 14.51 22.35
C SER A 158 14.01 15.24 21.49
N THR A 159 14.24 14.76 20.28
CA THR A 159 15.19 15.32 19.30
C THR A 159 14.53 16.30 18.30
N GLY A 160 13.26 16.64 18.51
CA GLY A 160 12.45 17.49 17.62
C GLY A 160 12.05 16.85 16.28
N LYS A 161 12.77 15.83 15.82
CA LYS A 161 12.52 15.11 14.56
C LYS A 161 12.99 13.66 14.63
N ARG A 162 12.48 12.84 13.72
CA ARG A 162 12.97 11.46 13.50
C ARG A 162 14.46 11.48 13.18
N GLN A 163 15.23 10.59 13.79
CA GLN A 163 16.65 10.41 13.51
C GLN A 163 16.84 9.30 12.48
N ILE A 164 17.46 9.62 11.34
CA ILE A 164 17.77 8.65 10.28
C ILE A 164 19.25 8.29 10.41
N LEU A 165 19.54 7.02 10.62
CA LEU A 165 20.90 6.47 10.65
C LEU A 165 21.16 5.75 9.33
N THR A 166 22.24 6.09 8.65
CA THR A 166 22.61 5.53 7.35
C THR A 166 23.89 4.72 7.47
N ALA A 167 23.82 3.42 7.19
CA ALA A 167 25.00 2.58 6.99
C ALA A 167 25.55 2.79 5.57
N LYS A 168 26.86 2.98 5.45
CA LYS A 168 27.50 2.99 4.12
C LYS A 168 27.60 1.55 3.60
N PRO A 169 27.36 1.31 2.30
CA PRO A 169 27.53 -0.02 1.73
C PRO A 169 29.00 -0.44 1.78
N THR A 170 29.26 -1.55 2.46
CA THR A 170 30.59 -2.14 2.61
C THR A 170 31.07 -2.77 1.31
N ALA A 171 32.37 -3.08 1.22
CA ALA A 171 32.92 -3.74 0.05
C ALA A 171 32.34 -5.16 -0.15
N ALA A 172 32.10 -5.90 0.94
CA ALA A 172 31.48 -7.23 0.86
C ALA A 172 30.03 -7.13 0.37
N PHE A 173 29.25 -6.18 0.89
CA PHE A 173 27.87 -5.98 0.45
C PHE A 173 27.82 -5.61 -1.03
N LYS A 174 28.70 -4.73 -1.51
CA LYS A 174 28.81 -4.40 -2.93
C LYS A 174 29.12 -5.60 -3.82
N ARG A 175 29.97 -6.53 -3.36
CA ARG A 175 30.23 -7.79 -4.09
C ARG A 175 28.98 -8.66 -4.14
N TYR A 176 28.25 -8.77 -3.03
CA TYR A 176 26.99 -9.50 -3.00
C TYR A 176 25.93 -8.90 -3.94
N GLN A 177 25.89 -7.57 -4.09
CA GLN A 177 25.01 -6.92 -5.07
C GLN A 177 25.29 -7.39 -6.51
N VAL A 178 26.56 -7.61 -6.88
CA VAL A 178 26.90 -8.16 -8.21
C VAL A 178 26.33 -9.56 -8.41
N LEU A 179 26.36 -10.41 -7.37
CA LEU A 179 25.74 -11.74 -7.41
C LEU A 179 24.21 -11.66 -7.58
N LEU A 180 23.56 -10.71 -6.89
CA LEU A 180 22.12 -10.50 -7.06
C LEU A 180 21.79 -10.08 -8.50
N ASP A 181 22.56 -9.16 -9.10
CA ASP A 181 22.42 -8.76 -10.50
C ASP A 181 22.52 -9.95 -11.47
N GLU A 182 23.45 -10.88 -11.21
CA GLU A 182 23.59 -12.11 -12.00
C GLU A 182 22.37 -13.02 -11.87
N ARG A 183 21.85 -13.21 -10.65
CA ARG A 183 20.62 -13.98 -10.39
C ARG A 183 19.41 -13.38 -11.11
N ILE A 184 19.26 -12.06 -11.09
CA ILE A 184 18.20 -11.36 -11.82
C ILE A 184 18.31 -11.59 -13.33
N LYS A 185 19.52 -11.49 -13.90
CA LYS A 185 19.73 -11.76 -15.33
C LYS A 185 19.37 -13.20 -15.70
N ALA A 186 19.73 -14.17 -14.86
CA ALA A 186 19.37 -15.57 -15.09
C ALA A 186 17.84 -15.78 -15.07
N ILE A 187 17.13 -15.11 -14.15
CA ILE A 187 15.66 -15.13 -14.09
C ILE A 187 15.05 -14.49 -15.35
N GLU A 188 15.58 -13.35 -15.81
CA GLU A 188 15.12 -12.66 -17.02
C GLU A 188 15.34 -13.48 -18.30
N MET A 189 16.41 -14.29 -18.35
CA MET A 189 16.72 -15.17 -19.49
C MET A 189 15.96 -16.50 -19.48
N ARG A 190 15.23 -16.82 -18.39
CA ARG A 190 14.49 -18.08 -18.28
C ARG A 190 13.23 -18.05 -19.15
N ASP A 191 13.18 -18.91 -20.16
CA ASP A 191 12.04 -19.04 -21.09
C ASP A 191 10.96 -20.05 -20.63
N ARG A 192 10.93 -20.34 -19.32
CA ARG A 192 9.92 -21.23 -18.71
C ARG A 192 9.37 -20.62 -17.42
N PRO A 193 8.13 -20.99 -17.02
CA PRO A 193 7.61 -20.65 -15.71
C PRO A 193 8.54 -21.14 -14.58
N PRO A 194 8.59 -20.41 -13.44
CA PRO A 194 9.32 -20.87 -12.26
C PRO A 194 8.74 -22.17 -11.71
N GLU A 195 9.63 -23.08 -11.32
CA GLU A 195 9.31 -24.33 -10.63
C GLU A 195 9.74 -24.25 -9.16
N PRO A 196 9.17 -25.07 -8.25
CA PRO A 196 9.61 -25.11 -6.86
C PRO A 196 11.11 -25.36 -6.75
N GLY A 197 11.82 -24.45 -6.06
CA GLY A 197 13.27 -24.47 -5.90
C GLY A 197 14.02 -23.57 -6.87
N ASP A 198 13.38 -23.08 -7.93
CA ASP A 198 13.96 -22.04 -8.76
C ASP A 198 14.04 -20.72 -7.99
N ASP A 199 15.03 -19.93 -8.36
CA ASP A 199 15.08 -18.53 -7.99
C ASP A 199 13.99 -17.72 -8.75
N ILE A 200 13.39 -16.77 -8.03
CA ILE A 200 12.39 -15.84 -8.55
C ILE A 200 12.74 -14.42 -8.11
N LEU A 201 12.17 -13.41 -8.76
CA LEU A 201 12.52 -12.01 -8.44
C LEU A 201 12.26 -11.67 -6.95
N LEU A 202 11.23 -12.26 -6.35
CA LEU A 202 10.90 -12.04 -4.94
C LEU A 202 11.95 -12.62 -3.97
N SER A 203 12.52 -13.79 -4.27
CA SER A 203 13.60 -14.38 -3.44
C SER A 203 14.85 -13.51 -3.52
N VAL A 204 15.24 -13.06 -4.72
CA VAL A 204 16.39 -12.14 -4.87
C VAL A 204 16.18 -10.83 -4.12
N ILE A 205 14.99 -10.23 -4.17
CA ILE A 205 14.66 -9.01 -3.42
C ILE A 205 14.74 -9.27 -1.90
N THR A 206 14.25 -10.43 -1.45
CA THR A 206 14.28 -10.81 -0.04
C THR A 206 15.71 -10.96 0.45
N ASP A 207 16.56 -11.67 -0.29
CA ASP A 207 17.97 -11.83 0.02
C ASP A 207 18.72 -10.50 0.00
N GLY A 208 18.43 -9.63 -0.97
CA GLY A 208 18.98 -8.28 -1.02
C GLY A 208 18.61 -7.44 0.20
N ARG A 209 17.39 -7.58 0.74
CA ARG A 209 16.96 -6.92 1.98
C ARG A 209 17.69 -7.47 3.20
N HIS A 210 17.83 -8.79 3.29
CA HIS A 210 18.59 -9.44 4.37
C HIS A 210 20.05 -9.02 4.36
N ALA A 211 20.73 -9.14 3.21
CA ALA A 211 22.10 -8.71 3.02
C ALA A 211 22.33 -7.23 3.35
N ALA A 212 21.36 -6.36 3.05
CA ALA A 212 21.44 -4.95 3.37
C ALA A 212 21.29 -4.63 4.86
N ILE A 213 20.76 -5.56 5.66
CA ILE A 213 20.70 -5.48 7.13
C ILE A 213 22.04 -5.98 7.70
N ASP A 214 22.39 -7.21 7.34
CA ASP A 214 23.62 -7.91 7.71
C ASP A 214 23.86 -9.06 6.71
N LEU A 215 25.06 -9.14 6.13
CA LEU A 215 25.40 -10.19 5.17
C LEU A 215 25.27 -11.60 5.76
N ARG A 216 25.42 -11.77 7.07
CA ARG A 216 25.31 -13.06 7.76
C ARG A 216 23.92 -13.69 7.67
N LEU A 217 22.91 -12.92 7.28
CA LEU A 217 21.55 -13.42 7.05
C LEU A 217 21.41 -14.20 5.74
N VAL A 218 22.35 -14.03 4.80
CA VAL A 218 22.39 -14.74 3.52
C VAL A 218 23.65 -15.57 3.33
N ASP A 219 24.72 -15.22 4.05
CA ASP A 219 26.01 -15.91 4.04
C ASP A 219 26.51 -16.06 5.48
N PRO A 220 26.13 -17.14 6.20
CA PRO A 220 26.46 -17.33 7.61
C PRO A 220 27.96 -17.34 7.92
N ASP A 221 28.80 -17.66 6.92
CA ASP A 221 30.25 -17.72 7.06
C ASP A 221 30.92 -16.34 6.89
N ASN A 222 30.16 -15.30 6.53
CA ASN A 222 30.68 -13.95 6.38
C ASN A 222 31.03 -13.32 7.75
N ASP A 223 32.14 -12.59 7.79
CA ASP A 223 32.58 -11.89 9.00
C ASP A 223 31.61 -10.77 9.43
N ASN A 224 31.64 -10.42 10.71
CA ASN A 224 30.86 -9.30 11.23
C ASN A 224 31.38 -7.96 10.67
N GLU A 225 30.48 -7.20 10.03
CA GLU A 225 30.79 -5.89 9.46
C GLU A 225 30.44 -4.77 10.45
N PRO A 226 31.41 -4.08 11.08
CA PRO A 226 31.15 -3.19 12.22
C PRO A 226 30.18 -2.03 11.92
N GLU A 227 30.17 -1.55 10.67
CA GLU A 227 29.36 -0.40 10.24
C GLU A 227 28.05 -0.80 9.54
N ASN A 228 27.65 -2.07 9.57
CA ASN A 228 26.39 -2.52 8.99
C ASN A 228 25.16 -2.00 9.76
N LYS A 229 23.96 -2.14 9.18
CA LYS A 229 22.73 -1.59 9.78
C LYS A 229 22.40 -2.26 11.11
N LEU A 230 22.66 -3.56 11.25
CA LEU A 230 22.41 -4.28 12.49
C LEU A 230 23.28 -3.76 13.64
N ASN A 231 24.57 -3.58 13.41
CA ASN A 231 25.50 -3.06 14.43
C ASN A 231 25.21 -1.59 14.77
N LEU A 232 24.79 -0.77 13.80
CA LEU A 232 24.31 0.59 14.08
C LEU A 232 23.04 0.60 14.93
N LEU A 233 22.09 -0.29 14.66
CA LEU A 233 20.89 -0.46 15.46
C LEU A 233 21.24 -0.86 16.90
N VAL A 234 22.06 -1.90 17.06
CA VAL A 234 22.50 -2.40 18.38
C VAL A 234 23.22 -1.31 19.17
N SER A 235 24.17 -0.61 18.53
CA SER A 235 24.91 0.48 19.17
C SER A 235 23.99 1.62 19.61
N ASN A 236 23.02 1.99 18.77
CA ASN A 236 22.07 3.06 19.10
C ASN A 236 21.07 2.64 20.20
N ALA A 237 20.62 1.38 20.19
CA ALA A 237 19.75 0.84 21.24
C ALA A 237 20.48 0.79 22.58
N HIS A 238 21.72 0.28 22.60
CA HIS A 238 22.56 0.24 23.80
C HIS A 238 22.89 1.64 24.34
N ARG A 239 23.04 2.65 23.47
CA ARG A 239 23.25 4.04 23.89
C ARG A 239 22.01 4.66 24.56
N ILE A 240 20.81 4.17 24.23
CA ILE A 240 19.54 4.69 24.76
C ILE A 240 19.12 3.96 26.04
N TRP A 241 19.43 2.66 26.15
CA TRP A 241 19.18 1.82 27.33
C TRP A 241 19.95 2.31 28.56
#